data_AF-A0A933TQ39-F1
#
_entry.id   AF-A0A933TQ39-F1
#
_cell.length_a   1.000
_cell.length_b   1.000
_cell.length_c   1.000
_cell.angle_alpha   90.00
_cell.angle_beta   90.00
_cell.angle_gamma   90.00
#
_symmetry.space_group_name_H-M   'P 1'
#
loop_
_entity.id
_entity.type
_entity.pdbx_description
1 polymer ?
#
loop_
_entity_poly.entity_id
_entity_poly.type
_entity_poly.pdbx_seq_one_letter_code
_entity_poly.pdbx_strand_id
1 'polypeptide(L)'
;MLVWNDPTHALGVEEMDATHREFTALVGLLTDCDDTDFAGLFGKLLEHCRAHFTNEGRLMRISRFPALNEHEGEHHRVYGDLVQMHRAVQRGRIALPRAFVKQGLEEWFVQHLATMDAALAAHLKRVGTARVELSGGLPVLG
;
A
#
# COMPACT_ATOMS: atom_id res chain seq x y z
N MET A 1 6.53 14.21 -7.16
CA MET A 1 5.54 13.51 -7.99
C MET A 1 5.92 12.06 -8.03
N LEU A 2 5.18 11.29 -7.25
CA LEU A 2 5.32 9.85 -7.15
C LEU A 2 4.88 9.20 -8.47
N VAL A 3 5.82 8.55 -9.15
CA VAL A 3 5.57 7.82 -10.41
C VAL A 3 6.06 6.39 -10.22
N TRP A 4 5.20 5.41 -10.50
CA TRP A 4 5.60 4.01 -10.46
C TRP A 4 6.77 3.73 -11.41
N ASN A 5 7.67 2.87 -10.97
CA ASN A 5 8.85 2.46 -11.70
C ASN A 5 9.18 1.02 -11.27
N ASP A 6 8.86 0.03 -12.09
CA ASP A 6 9.00 -1.39 -11.75
C ASP A 6 10.41 -1.74 -11.26
N PRO A 7 11.51 -1.35 -11.94
CA PRO A 7 12.87 -1.58 -11.45
C PRO A 7 13.17 -1.17 -10.01
N THR A 8 12.50 -0.14 -9.48
CA THR A 8 12.78 0.39 -8.14
C THR A 8 11.68 0.10 -7.11
N HIS A 9 10.45 -0.12 -7.57
CA HIS A 9 9.29 -0.22 -6.70
C HIS A 9 8.66 -1.61 -6.67
N ALA A 10 8.82 -2.42 -7.72
CA ALA A 10 8.22 -3.76 -7.74
C ALA A 10 8.87 -4.65 -6.68
N LEU A 11 8.04 -5.20 -5.80
CA LEU A 11 8.44 -6.14 -4.77
C LEU A 11 8.36 -7.58 -5.24
N GLY A 12 7.80 -7.84 -6.43
CA GLY A 12 7.68 -9.16 -7.04
C GLY A 12 6.63 -10.04 -6.37
N VAL A 13 5.59 -9.41 -5.80
CA VAL A 13 4.36 -10.06 -5.36
C VAL A 13 3.24 -9.38 -6.12
N GLU A 14 2.76 -10.01 -7.19
CA GLU A 14 1.89 -9.37 -8.20
C GLU A 14 0.68 -8.66 -7.59
N GLU A 15 0.03 -9.29 -6.59
CA GLU A 15 -1.13 -8.70 -5.90
C GLU A 15 -0.77 -7.41 -5.14
N MET A 16 0.42 -7.33 -4.53
CA MET A 16 0.89 -6.11 -3.85
C MET A 16 1.30 -5.05 -4.86
N ASP A 17 2.12 -5.43 -5.85
CA ASP A 17 2.63 -4.52 -6.88
C ASP A 17 1.47 -3.87 -7.68
N ALA A 18 0.39 -4.60 -7.94
CA ALA A 18 -0.82 -4.05 -8.55
C ALA A 18 -1.47 -2.97 -7.70
N THR A 19 -1.68 -3.23 -6.40
CA THR A 19 -2.28 -2.24 -5.48
C THR A 19 -1.39 -1.01 -5.28
N HIS A 20 -0.07 -1.19 -5.30
CA HIS A 20 0.88 -0.09 -5.22
C HIS A 20 0.90 0.77 -6.50
N ARG A 21 0.84 0.16 -7.69
CA ARG A 21 0.66 0.88 -8.97
C ARG A 21 -0.58 1.75 -8.96
N GLU A 22 -1.72 1.18 -8.57
CA GLU A 22 -3.00 1.90 -8.45
C GLU A 22 -2.90 3.07 -7.47
N PHE A 23 -2.24 2.88 -6.32
CA PHE A 23 -2.00 3.95 -5.36
C PHE A 23 -1.21 5.11 -5.98
N THR A 24 -0.07 4.82 -6.60
CA THR A 24 0.76 5.88 -7.23
C THR A 24 0.01 6.62 -8.33
N ALA A 25 -0.81 5.92 -9.12
CA ALA A 25 -1.63 6.53 -10.16
C ALA A 25 -2.69 7.48 -9.56
N LEU A 26 -3.35 7.09 -8.47
CA LEU A 26 -4.30 7.96 -7.76
C LEU A 26 -3.63 9.19 -7.15
N VAL A 27 -2.42 9.05 -6.59
CA VAL A 27 -1.63 10.18 -6.07
C VAL A 27 -1.23 11.13 -7.19
N GLY A 28 -0.83 10.60 -8.35
CA GLY A 28 -0.56 11.40 -9.55
C GLY A 28 -1.78 12.20 -10.01
N LEU A 29 -2.94 11.55 -10.14
CA LEU A 29 -4.19 12.21 -10.50
C LEU A 29 -4.57 13.32 -9.51
N LEU A 30 -4.44 13.07 -8.20
CA LEU A 30 -4.71 14.08 -7.18
C LEU A 30 -3.75 15.27 -7.21
N THR A 31 -2.49 15.02 -7.59
CA THR A 31 -1.45 16.06 -7.69
C THR A 31 -1.75 17.05 -8.81
N ASP A 32 -2.31 16.57 -9.92
CA ASP A 32 -2.51 17.32 -11.15
C ASP A 32 -3.95 17.81 -11.38
N CYS A 33 -4.94 17.22 -10.71
CA CYS A 33 -6.34 17.60 -10.88
C CYS A 33 -6.68 19.00 -10.37
N ASP A 34 -7.71 19.60 -10.96
CA ASP A 34 -8.31 20.84 -10.50
C ASP A 34 -9.15 20.64 -9.22
N ASP A 35 -9.66 21.74 -8.67
CA ASP A 35 -10.41 21.74 -7.41
C ASP A 35 -11.76 21.03 -7.52
N THR A 36 -12.33 20.92 -8.73
CA THR A 36 -13.62 20.27 -8.95
C THR A 36 -13.51 18.76 -8.87
N ASP A 37 -12.42 18.20 -9.38
CA ASP A 37 -12.18 16.75 -9.36
C ASP A 37 -11.55 16.25 -8.06
N PHE A 38 -10.87 17.12 -7.31
CA PHE A 38 -10.10 16.75 -6.14
C PHE A 38 -10.91 15.97 -5.09
N ALA A 39 -12.15 16.39 -4.83
CA ALA A 39 -12.99 15.74 -3.82
C ALA A 39 -13.36 14.30 -4.19
N GLY A 40 -13.71 14.07 -5.45
CA GLY A 40 -14.02 12.74 -5.96
C GLY A 40 -12.79 11.83 -5.96
N LEU A 41 -11.65 12.34 -6.44
CA LEU A 41 -10.40 11.59 -6.45
C LEU A 41 -9.90 11.25 -5.04
N PHE A 42 -10.07 12.15 -4.07
CA PHE A 42 -9.66 11.90 -2.69
C PHE A 42 -10.50 10.79 -2.05
N GLY A 43 -11.80 10.74 -2.37
CA GLY A 43 -12.66 9.62 -1.97
C GLY A 43 -12.19 8.27 -2.54
N LYS A 44 -11.75 8.25 -3.81
CA LYS A 44 -11.19 7.04 -4.43
C LYS A 44 -9.90 6.60 -3.76
N LEU A 45 -8.99 7.54 -3.45
CA LEU A 45 -7.77 7.25 -2.69
C LEU A 45 -8.09 6.63 -1.33
N LEU A 46 -9.06 7.19 -0.60
CA LEU A 46 -9.44 6.69 0.72
C LEU A 46 -9.97 5.25 0.65
N GLU A 47 -10.81 4.94 -0.34
CA GLU A 47 -11.32 3.58 -0.53
C GLU A 47 -10.21 2.61 -0.98
N HIS A 48 -9.32 3.06 -1.86
CA HIS A 48 -8.15 2.29 -2.30
C HIS A 48 -7.27 1.89 -1.12
N CYS A 49 -6.85 2.84 -0.28
CA CYS A 49 -6.03 2.56 0.89
C CYS A 49 -6.73 1.60 1.86
N ARG A 50 -8.04 1.72 2.04
CA ARG A 50 -8.81 0.79 2.89
C ARG A 50 -8.71 -0.64 2.37
N ALA A 51 -8.93 -0.83 1.06
CA ALA A 51 -8.86 -2.14 0.42
C ALA A 51 -7.44 -2.71 0.43
N HIS A 52 -6.44 -1.89 0.07
CA HIS A 52 -5.03 -2.23 0.08
C HIS A 52 -4.58 -2.71 1.47
N PHE A 53 -4.78 -1.91 2.52
CA PHE A 53 -4.36 -2.27 3.88
C PHE A 53 -5.11 -3.49 4.42
N THR A 54 -6.41 -3.63 4.08
CA THR A 54 -7.17 -4.84 4.44
C THR A 54 -6.55 -6.08 3.79
N ASN A 55 -6.12 -5.97 2.54
CA ASN A 55 -5.52 -7.08 1.82
C ASN A 55 -4.15 -7.46 2.38
N GLU A 56 -3.27 -6.51 2.63
CA GLU A 56 -1.98 -6.78 3.26
C GLU A 56 -2.14 -7.34 4.68
N GLY A 57 -3.10 -6.82 5.45
CA GLY A 57 -3.50 -7.39 6.73
C GLY A 57 -3.91 -8.87 6.62
N ARG A 58 -4.67 -9.23 5.58
CA ARG A 58 -5.01 -10.63 5.29
C ARG A 58 -3.75 -11.44 4.98
N LEU A 59 -2.87 -10.95 4.08
CA LEU A 59 -1.62 -11.61 3.71
C LEU A 59 -0.70 -11.84 4.92
N MET A 60 -0.56 -10.84 5.80
CA MET A 60 0.20 -10.94 7.05
C MET A 60 -0.35 -12.02 7.97
N ARG A 61 -1.68 -12.06 8.19
CA ARG A 61 -2.31 -13.06 9.06
C ARG A 61 -2.13 -14.48 8.53
N ILE A 62 -2.42 -14.73 7.26
CA ILE A 62 -2.38 -16.09 6.68
C ILE A 62 -0.94 -16.64 6.59
N SER A 63 0.04 -15.76 6.39
CA SER A 63 1.46 -16.13 6.32
C SER A 63 2.15 -16.13 7.67
N ARG A 64 1.46 -15.76 8.76
CA ARG A 64 2.01 -15.59 10.12
C ARG A 64 3.20 -14.63 10.13
N PHE A 65 3.04 -13.48 9.47
CA PHE A 65 4.08 -12.45 9.40
C PHE A 65 4.42 -11.93 10.82
N PRO A 66 5.71 -11.96 11.24
CA PRO A 66 6.06 -11.64 12.63
C PRO A 66 5.79 -10.19 13.06
N ALA A 67 5.92 -9.23 12.15
CA ALA A 67 5.79 -7.80 12.44
C ALA A 67 4.39 -7.25 12.05
N LEU A 68 3.34 -8.08 12.20
CA LEU A 68 1.98 -7.72 11.82
C LEU A 68 1.48 -6.48 12.56
N ASN A 69 1.69 -6.42 13.88
CA ASN A 69 1.13 -5.35 14.71
C ASN A 69 1.76 -4.00 14.38
N GLU A 70 3.07 -3.97 14.15
CA GLU A 70 3.82 -2.78 13.77
C GLU A 70 3.36 -2.28 12.39
N HIS A 71 3.21 -3.19 11.42
CA HIS A 71 2.76 -2.88 10.07
C HIS A 71 1.33 -2.34 10.06
N GLU A 72 0.37 -3.03 10.69
CA GLU A 72 -1.02 -2.53 10.78
C GLU A 72 -1.09 -1.22 11.58
N GLY A 73 -0.20 -1.01 12.56
CA GLY A 73 -0.09 0.24 13.29
C GLY A 73 0.19 1.44 12.38
N GLU A 74 1.16 1.30 11.45
CA GLU A 74 1.47 2.35 10.48
C GLU A 74 0.35 2.58 9.46
N HIS A 75 -0.32 1.50 9.00
CA HIS A 75 -1.51 1.61 8.16
C HIS A 75 -2.62 2.39 8.86
N HIS A 76 -2.94 2.05 10.12
CA HIS A 76 -3.97 2.75 10.88
C HIS A 76 -3.64 4.23 11.08
N ARG A 77 -2.36 4.56 11.32
CA ARG A 77 -1.90 5.94 11.48
C ARG A 77 -2.14 6.75 10.21
N VAL A 78 -1.60 6.33 9.06
CA VAL A 78 -1.77 7.06 7.80
C VAL A 78 -3.22 7.09 7.33
N TYR A 79 -3.97 6.01 7.55
CA TYR A 79 -5.39 5.96 7.22
C TYR A 79 -6.20 6.94 8.06
N GLY A 80 -5.87 7.08 9.35
CA GLY A 80 -6.46 8.09 10.22
C GLY A 80 -6.22 9.52 9.71
N ASP A 81 -5.01 9.82 9.24
CA ASP A 81 -4.68 11.11 8.62
C ASP A 81 -5.50 11.33 7.34
N LEU A 82 -5.60 10.32 6.47
CA LEU A 82 -6.43 10.37 5.26
C LEU A 82 -7.92 10.62 5.57
N VAL A 83 -8.48 9.97 6.59
CA VAL A 83 -9.87 10.21 7.02
C VAL A 83 -10.07 11.65 7.49
N GLN A 84 -9.12 12.20 8.25
CA GLN A 84 -9.18 13.60 8.70
C GLN A 84 -9.11 14.58 7.53
N MET A 85 -8.21 14.33 6.57
CA MET A 85 -8.09 15.13 5.35
C MET A 85 -9.34 15.04 4.50
N HIS A 86 -9.91 13.85 4.31
CA HIS A 86 -11.15 13.66 3.57
C HIS A 86 -12.31 14.48 4.18
N ARG A 87 -12.44 14.51 5.51
CA ARG A 87 -13.44 15.35 6.19
C ARG A 87 -13.22 16.84 5.90
N ALA A 88 -11.98 17.31 5.76
CA ALA A 88 -11.69 18.69 5.39
C ALA A 88 -12.07 18.98 3.94
N VAL A 89 -11.77 18.05 3.02
CA VAL A 89 -12.16 18.10 1.61
C VAL A 89 -13.68 18.21 1.46
N GLN A 90 -14.45 17.40 2.18
CA GLN A 90 -15.92 17.44 2.16
C GLN A 90 -16.51 18.78 2.66
N ARG A 91 -15.73 19.59 3.38
CA ARG A 91 -16.10 20.94 3.81
C ARG A 91 -15.54 22.04 2.89
N GLY A 92 -15.04 21.68 1.70
CA GLY A 92 -14.41 22.61 0.75
C GLY A 92 -13.03 23.10 1.15
N ARG A 93 -12.40 22.52 2.19
CA ARG A 93 -11.07 22.93 2.67
C ARG A 93 -10.00 22.03 2.08
N ILE A 94 -9.57 22.35 0.86
CA ILE A 94 -8.71 21.47 0.05
C ILE A 94 -7.21 21.80 0.12
N ALA A 95 -6.82 23.00 0.57
CA ALA A 95 -5.42 23.44 0.55
C ALA A 95 -4.49 22.51 1.36
N LEU A 96 -4.87 22.15 2.59
CA LEU A 96 -4.08 21.24 3.43
C LEU A 96 -4.07 19.80 2.88
N PRO A 97 -5.22 19.19 2.52
CA PRO A 97 -5.24 17.89 1.86
C PRO A 97 -4.37 17.83 0.59
N ARG A 98 -4.38 18.88 -0.24
CA ARG A 98 -3.51 18.96 -1.43
C ARG A 98 -2.03 18.94 -1.06
N ALA A 99 -1.62 19.74 -0.07
CA ALA A 99 -0.25 19.73 0.42
C ALA A 99 0.16 18.37 1.00
N PHE A 100 -0.74 17.73 1.76
CA PHE A 100 -0.52 16.40 2.32
C PHE A 100 -0.29 15.36 1.22
N VAL A 101 -1.12 15.34 0.16
CA VAL A 101 -0.94 14.42 -0.97
C VAL A 101 0.42 14.62 -1.64
N LYS A 102 0.82 15.88 -1.89
CA LYS A 102 2.03 16.20 -2.66
C LYS A 102 3.34 15.94 -1.92
N GLN A 103 3.33 15.89 -0.59
CA GLN A 103 4.55 15.76 0.21
C GLN A 103 4.43 14.61 1.19
N GLY A 104 3.57 14.75 2.21
CA GLY A 104 3.48 13.80 3.31
C GLY A 104 3.11 12.38 2.87
N LEU A 105 2.18 12.25 1.93
CA LEU A 105 1.74 10.94 1.45
C LEU A 105 2.76 10.30 0.48
N GLU A 106 3.42 11.09 -0.38
CA GLU A 106 4.51 10.59 -1.24
C GLU A 106 5.69 10.08 -0.40
N GLU A 107 6.15 10.88 0.57
CA GLU A 107 7.26 10.52 1.46
C GLU A 107 6.96 9.26 2.28
N TRP A 108 5.75 9.20 2.87
CA TRP A 108 5.32 8.02 3.61
C TRP A 108 5.32 6.78 2.75
N PHE A 109 4.76 6.84 1.53
CA PHE A 109 4.68 5.68 0.65
C PHE A 109 6.06 5.14 0.26
N VAL A 110 6.99 6.04 -0.13
CA VAL A 110 8.34 5.63 -0.51
C VAL A 110 9.05 4.92 0.65
N GLN A 111 8.94 5.47 1.87
CA GLN A 111 9.53 4.85 3.04
C GLN A 111 8.85 3.51 3.39
N HIS A 112 7.52 3.47 3.38
CA HIS A 112 6.75 2.29 3.75
C HIS A 112 7.01 1.13 2.79
N LEU A 113 6.98 1.41 1.48
CA LEU A 113 7.27 0.45 0.43
C LEU A 113 8.68 -0.17 0.57
N ALA A 114 9.69 0.68 0.77
CA ALA A 114 11.09 0.26 0.87
C ALA A 114 11.43 -0.48 2.17
N THR A 115 10.54 -0.46 3.17
CA THR A 115 10.80 -1.04 4.49
C THR A 115 9.80 -2.13 4.86
N MET A 116 8.56 -1.76 5.14
CA MET A 116 7.55 -2.65 5.71
C MET A 116 6.96 -3.58 4.64
N ASP A 117 6.62 -3.03 3.46
CA ASP A 117 6.08 -3.83 2.36
C ASP A 117 7.14 -4.76 1.79
N ALA A 118 8.37 -4.27 1.61
CA ALA A 118 9.50 -5.10 1.20
C ALA A 118 9.74 -6.28 2.15
N ALA A 119 9.62 -6.06 3.47
CA ALA A 119 9.73 -7.13 4.46
C ALA A 119 8.60 -8.17 4.35
N LEU A 120 7.36 -7.71 4.14
CA LEU A 120 6.20 -8.58 3.90
C LEU A 120 6.36 -9.40 2.61
N ALA A 121 6.72 -8.74 1.50
CA ALA A 121 6.93 -9.41 0.21
C ALA A 121 8.03 -10.48 0.29
N ALA A 122 9.15 -10.16 0.94
CA ALA A 122 10.22 -11.14 1.17
C ALA A 122 9.74 -12.34 2.01
N HIS A 123 8.89 -12.10 3.01
CA HIS A 123 8.28 -13.16 3.82
C HIS A 123 7.33 -14.04 3.00
N LEU A 124 6.43 -13.45 2.22
CA LEU A 124 5.48 -14.17 1.38
C LEU A 124 6.18 -15.06 0.35
N LYS A 125 7.26 -14.57 -0.28
CA LYS A 125 8.08 -15.37 -1.19
C LYS A 125 8.70 -16.58 -0.51
N ARG A 126 9.28 -16.41 0.69
CA ARG A 126 9.84 -17.53 1.47
C ARG A 126 8.79 -18.57 1.83
N VAL A 127 7.62 -18.14 2.33
CA VAL A 127 6.52 -19.05 2.70
C VAL A 127 5.97 -19.77 1.47
N GLY A 128 5.85 -19.07 0.33
CA GLY A 128 5.46 -19.66 -0.94
C GLY A 128 6.43 -20.76 -1.40
N THR A 129 7.73 -20.48 -1.41
CA THR A 129 8.77 -21.47 -1.78
C THR A 129 8.75 -22.69 -0.87
N ALA A 130 8.71 -22.50 0.46
CA ALA A 130 8.67 -23.62 1.41
C ALA A 130 7.43 -24.53 1.20
N ARG A 131 6.28 -23.94 0.83
CA ARG A 131 5.05 -24.71 0.56
C ARG A 131 5.16 -25.51 -0.74
N VAL A 132 5.83 -24.97 -1.76
CA VAL A 132 6.12 -25.70 -3.00
C VAL A 132 7.08 -26.86 -2.73
N GLU A 133 8.16 -26.64 -1.98
CA GLU A 133 9.13 -27.69 -1.61
C GLU A 133 8.47 -28.85 -0.83
N LEU A 134 7.60 -28.55 0.14
CA LEU A 134 6.86 -29.58 0.89
C LEU A 134 5.86 -30.37 0.02
N SER A 135 5.33 -29.76 -1.04
CA SER A 135 4.46 -30.45 -2.02
C SER A 135 5.23 -31.22 -3.10
N GLY A 136 6.54 -30.98 -3.23
CA GLY A 136 7.42 -31.47 -4.31
C GLY A 136 8.03 -32.87 -4.11
N GLY A 137 7.67 -33.59 -3.05
CA GLY A 137 7.97 -35.02 -2.91
C GLY A 137 9.02 -35.36 -1.85
N LEU A 138 8.68 -36.33 -1.00
CA LEU A 138 9.66 -37.14 -0.30
C LEU A 138 10.50 -37.89 -1.36
N PRO A 139 11.83 -37.96 -1.23
CA PRO A 139 12.60 -38.92 -2.00
C PRO A 139 12.10 -40.31 -1.62
N VAL A 140 11.57 -41.04 -2.59
CA VAL A 140 11.36 -42.48 -2.47
C VAL A 140 12.75 -43.09 -2.39
N LEU A 141 13.17 -43.46 -1.19
CA LEU A 141 14.36 -44.28 -0.99
C LEU A 141 14.05 -45.65 -1.61
N GLY A 142 14.55 -45.87 -2.82
CA GLY A 142 14.66 -47.17 -3.48
C GLY A 142 16.08 -47.70 -3.42
#